data_AF-A0A523XZN6-F1
#
_entry.id   AF-A0A523XZN6-F1
#
_cell.length_a   1.000
_cell.length_b   1.000
_cell.length_c   1.000
_cell.angle_alpha   90.00
_cell.angle_beta   90.00
_cell.angle_gamma   90.00
#
_symmetry.space_group_name_H-M   'P 1'
#
loop_
_entity.id
_entity.type
_entity.pdbx_description
1 polymer ?
#
loop_
_entity_poly.entity_id
_entity_poly.type
_entity_poly.pdbx_seq_one_letter_code
_entity_poly.pdbx_strand_id
1 'polypeptide(L)'
;MSQQAYVRPTSAVQSVVKPFADLLLAKNKTSAVIRLSLVGVSFVLYWFIIVLLADFPGELPLEWQLRLPTVVYILINTFLPFFHPRVLVHLLPVVAAILSGLFVGSLYLTDLFELDSFWVAANYLLGALFGLGYPTLMINRGDINDLEAEHSNNPLLRIGGPGYINVHLGFAAVFETEEGLPRVYGPPTDDQETRKPFIEGFERLRGVVDLRDQLGKVDEVRAVTRDGIEVYARDAQMLFRVYSGGQQRSLQNPYPYTEDGIRRLVYGQAVKKEGQRKWEDTLPEIVSREIRKFVARNTIEEFLALQPSRMLEEGEPSPGKADQPEDQGSLIQIPRRQLSEHFHTEQLKQDLQDNGLELAWVGVGTWEVRDDQFPSAPSDTGPAKTMMATWRDLQRANLYDSADYQAREHDRYLGERTADGIQELIRTWKHGELPKSYRCFEMLSVFHQQLNQMLHLLETEPELNPPPDINMVVDHIRFLIRSKEIGDTEA
;
A
#
# COMPACT_ATOMS: atom_id res chain seq x y z
N MET A 1 -13.45 -60.84 29.98
CA MET A 1 -12.31 -60.88 29.06
C MET A 1 -11.66 -59.51 29.03
N SER A 2 -10.58 -59.34 29.79
CA SER A 2 -9.84 -58.11 29.99
C SER A 2 -8.75 -57.95 28.93
N GLN A 3 -8.88 -56.95 28.05
CA GLN A 3 -7.80 -56.54 27.16
C GLN A 3 -6.78 -55.73 27.97
N GLN A 4 -5.70 -56.39 28.40
CA GLN A 4 -4.50 -55.71 28.88
C GLN A 4 -3.79 -55.07 27.70
N ALA A 5 -3.73 -53.73 27.70
CA ALA A 5 -2.98 -52.95 26.75
C ALA A 5 -1.48 -53.25 26.89
N TYR A 6 -0.89 -53.79 25.82
CA TYR A 6 0.55 -53.99 25.69
C TYR A 6 1.22 -52.62 25.50
N VAL A 7 1.64 -51.98 26.60
CA VAL A 7 2.50 -50.79 26.54
C VAL A 7 3.88 -51.25 26.09
N ARG A 8 4.26 -50.94 24.85
CA ARG A 8 5.61 -51.24 24.33
C ARG A 8 6.66 -50.45 25.13
N PRO A 9 7.73 -51.09 25.65
CA PRO A 9 8.78 -50.44 26.45
C PRO A 9 9.70 -49.48 25.66
N THR A 10 9.44 -49.24 24.38
CA THR A 10 10.23 -48.34 23.52
C THR A 10 9.99 -46.86 23.79
N SER A 11 8.92 -46.48 24.49
CA SER A 11 8.59 -45.07 24.78
C SER A 11 9.49 -44.45 25.85
N ALA A 12 9.98 -45.22 26.82
CA ALA A 12 10.81 -44.71 27.91
C ALA A 12 12.21 -44.28 27.43
N VAL A 13 12.87 -45.11 26.61
CA VAL A 13 14.20 -44.78 26.05
C VAL A 13 14.11 -43.60 25.07
N GLN A 14 13.07 -43.55 24.23
CA GLN A 14 12.86 -42.42 23.32
C GLN A 14 12.60 -41.11 24.06
N SER A 15 11.90 -41.14 25.20
CA SER A 15 11.63 -39.93 26.00
C SER A 15 12.88 -39.31 26.64
N VAL A 16 13.93 -40.10 26.91
CA VAL A 16 15.19 -39.63 27.51
C VAL A 16 16.22 -39.26 26.44
N VAL A 17 16.28 -40.02 25.34
CA VAL A 17 17.27 -39.80 24.28
C VAL A 17 16.90 -38.61 23.39
N LYS A 18 15.61 -38.43 23.09
CA LYS A 18 15.13 -37.36 22.22
C LYS A 18 15.53 -35.94 22.68
N PRO A 19 15.32 -35.52 23.94
CA PRO A 19 15.72 -34.18 24.37
C PRO A 19 17.24 -33.97 24.31
N PHE A 20 18.05 -35.01 24.53
CA PHE A 20 19.51 -34.92 24.42
C PHE A 20 19.98 -34.85 22.97
N ALA A 21 19.35 -35.64 22.09
CA ALA A 21 19.55 -35.58 20.65
C ALA A 21 19.13 -34.22 20.10
N ASP A 22 17.99 -33.68 20.52
CA ASP A 22 17.52 -32.35 20.12
C ASP A 22 18.46 -31.27 20.66
N LEU A 23 18.96 -31.39 21.89
CA LEU A 23 19.93 -30.44 22.44
C LEU A 23 21.24 -30.41 21.63
N LEU A 24 21.75 -31.57 21.19
CA LEU A 24 23.01 -31.68 20.45
C LEU A 24 22.88 -31.52 18.94
N LEU A 25 21.76 -31.93 18.34
CA LEU A 25 21.55 -32.00 16.89
C LEU A 25 20.57 -30.94 16.37
N ALA A 26 19.81 -30.26 17.24
CA ALA A 26 18.97 -29.17 16.75
C ALA A 26 19.82 -28.08 16.11
N LYS A 27 19.21 -27.43 15.11
CA LYS A 27 19.88 -26.49 14.23
C LYS A 27 19.60 -25.03 14.65
N ASN A 28 19.33 -24.85 15.94
CA ASN A 28 19.10 -23.55 16.55
C ASN A 28 20.41 -22.97 17.14
N LYS A 29 20.36 -21.69 17.50
CA LYS A 29 21.51 -20.95 18.06
C LYS A 29 22.05 -21.58 19.34
N THR A 30 21.16 -22.04 20.23
CA THR A 30 21.53 -22.62 21.52
C THR A 30 22.31 -23.92 21.35
N SER A 31 21.83 -24.82 20.52
CA SER A 31 22.48 -26.10 20.23
C SER A 31 23.84 -25.92 19.56
N ALA A 32 24.00 -24.91 18.70
CA ALA A 32 25.31 -24.60 18.10
C ALA A 32 26.34 -24.15 19.16
N VAL A 33 25.94 -23.32 20.11
CA VAL A 33 26.80 -22.90 21.25
C VAL A 33 27.14 -24.08 22.16
N ILE A 34 26.19 -24.99 22.41
CA ILE A 34 26.43 -26.19 23.20
C ILE A 34 27.44 -27.10 22.49
N ARG A 35 27.30 -27.33 21.18
CA ARG A 35 28.27 -28.10 20.38
C ARG A 35 29.66 -27.48 20.43
N LEU A 36 29.77 -26.16 20.23
CA LEU A 36 31.04 -25.45 20.34
C LEU A 36 31.66 -25.59 21.73
N SER A 37 30.85 -25.43 22.78
CA SER A 37 31.30 -25.59 24.17
C SER A 37 31.76 -27.02 24.45
N LEU A 38 31.03 -28.03 23.97
CA LEU A 38 31.38 -29.43 24.14
C LEU A 38 32.70 -29.77 23.45
N VAL A 39 32.89 -29.33 22.20
CA VAL A 39 34.13 -29.51 21.45
C VAL A 39 35.28 -28.75 22.11
N GLY A 40 35.06 -27.51 22.52
CA GLY A 40 36.07 -26.70 23.22
C GLY A 40 36.50 -27.31 24.55
N VAL A 41 35.55 -27.71 25.40
CA VAL A 41 35.85 -28.37 26.68
C VAL A 41 36.57 -29.70 26.46
N SER A 42 36.12 -30.52 25.51
CA SER A 42 36.78 -31.79 25.19
C SER A 42 38.21 -31.57 24.69
N PHE A 43 38.42 -30.54 23.87
CA PHE A 43 39.75 -30.16 23.37
C PHE A 43 40.67 -29.69 24.50
N VAL A 44 40.18 -28.83 25.41
CA VAL A 44 40.96 -28.35 26.56
C VAL A 44 41.30 -29.49 27.52
N LEU A 45 40.36 -30.39 27.80
CA LEU A 45 40.61 -31.57 28.63
C LEU A 45 41.65 -32.50 27.98
N TYR A 46 41.53 -32.75 26.68
CA TYR A 46 42.51 -33.53 25.93
C TYR A 46 43.90 -32.89 25.98
N TRP A 47 43.99 -31.58 25.76
CA TRP A 47 45.24 -30.83 25.83
C TRP A 47 45.87 -30.90 27.23
N PHE A 48 45.07 -30.75 28.28
CA PHE A 48 45.51 -30.89 29.67
C PHE A 48 46.04 -32.29 29.97
N ILE A 49 45.33 -33.34 29.53
CA ILE A 49 45.76 -34.74 29.70
C ILE A 49 47.12 -34.98 29.01
N ILE A 50 47.34 -34.43 27.80
CA ILE A 50 48.64 -34.56 27.12
C ILE A 50 49.75 -33.88 27.93
N VAL A 51 49.52 -32.69 28.48
CA VAL A 51 50.53 -31.99 29.30
C VAL A 51 50.89 -32.82 30.54
N LEU A 52 49.89 -33.41 31.20
CA LEU A 52 50.09 -34.28 32.35
C LEU A 52 50.87 -35.54 31.98
N LEU A 53 50.54 -36.18 30.85
CA LEU A 53 51.24 -37.36 30.35
C LEU A 53 52.67 -37.07 29.86
N ALA A 54 52.96 -35.81 29.53
CA ALA A 54 54.28 -35.36 29.10
C ALA A 54 55.16 -34.84 30.26
N ASP A 55 54.70 -35.01 31.51
CA ASP A 55 55.37 -34.57 32.74
C ASP A 55 55.73 -33.08 32.75
N PHE A 56 54.80 -32.20 32.37
CA PHE A 56 54.97 -30.73 32.39
C PHE A 56 56.26 -30.24 31.70
N PRO A 57 56.42 -30.49 30.39
CA PRO A 57 57.67 -30.17 29.71
C PRO A 57 57.90 -28.65 29.63
N GLY A 58 59.11 -28.19 29.89
CA GLY A 58 59.48 -26.78 29.75
C GLY A 58 59.37 -25.94 31.03
N GLU A 59 59.63 -26.55 32.20
CA GLU A 59 59.78 -25.79 33.45
C GLU A 59 60.88 -24.72 33.31
N LEU A 60 60.56 -23.49 33.72
CA LEU A 60 61.53 -22.41 33.72
C LEU A 60 62.57 -22.65 34.83
N PRO A 61 63.88 -22.49 34.56
CA PRO A 61 64.92 -22.60 35.58
C PRO A 61 64.64 -21.68 36.77
N LEU A 62 64.94 -22.12 37.99
CA LEU A 62 64.73 -21.34 39.22
C LEU A 62 65.38 -19.95 39.17
N GLU A 63 66.45 -19.77 38.38
CA GLU A 63 67.11 -18.48 38.20
C GLU A 63 66.20 -17.39 37.61
N TRP A 64 65.19 -17.79 36.83
CA TRP A 64 64.22 -16.87 36.24
C TRP A 64 63.16 -16.41 37.25
N GLN A 65 62.92 -17.20 38.30
CA GLN A 65 62.03 -16.82 39.40
C GLN A 65 62.54 -15.57 40.13
N LEU A 66 63.86 -15.38 40.19
CA LEU A 66 64.50 -14.22 40.81
C LEU A 66 64.45 -12.96 39.94
N ARG A 67 64.21 -13.10 38.63
CA ARG A 67 64.18 -11.98 37.67
C ARG A 67 62.78 -11.50 37.31
N LEU A 68 61.77 -12.37 37.44
CA LEU A 68 60.38 -12.05 37.12
C LEU A 68 59.55 -11.81 38.37
N PRO A 69 58.55 -10.91 38.32
CA PRO A 69 57.54 -10.84 39.37
C PRO A 69 56.90 -12.21 39.61
N THR A 70 56.67 -12.58 40.87
CA THR A 70 56.17 -13.92 41.25
C THR A 70 54.90 -14.32 40.49
N VAL A 71 53.98 -13.38 40.31
CA VAL A 71 52.73 -13.60 39.55
C VAL A 71 53.01 -13.95 38.09
N VAL A 72 53.95 -13.24 37.46
CA VAL A 72 54.34 -13.48 36.06
C VAL A 72 55.04 -14.83 35.91
N TYR A 73 55.93 -15.19 36.84
CA TYR A 73 56.58 -16.50 36.84
C TYR A 73 55.56 -17.64 36.95
N ILE A 74 54.60 -17.55 37.88
CA ILE A 74 53.55 -18.56 38.06
C ILE A 74 52.71 -18.70 36.78
N LEU A 75 52.28 -17.58 36.18
CA LEU A 75 51.51 -17.60 34.94
C LEU A 75 52.31 -18.26 33.81
N ILE A 76 53.54 -17.82 33.55
CA ILE A 76 54.34 -18.37 32.46
C ILE A 76 54.64 -19.85 32.71
N ASN A 77 55.07 -20.24 33.92
CA ASN A 77 55.39 -21.63 34.22
C ASN A 77 54.16 -22.55 34.14
N THR A 78 52.96 -22.01 34.36
CA THR A 78 51.70 -22.75 34.21
C THR A 78 51.30 -22.89 32.74
N PHE A 79 51.49 -21.86 31.90
CA PHE A 79 51.08 -21.88 30.50
C PHE A 79 52.12 -22.45 29.53
N LEU A 80 53.42 -22.32 29.82
CA LEU A 80 54.50 -22.73 28.92
C LEU A 80 54.46 -24.22 28.53
N PRO A 81 54.14 -25.16 29.44
CA PRO A 81 54.03 -26.57 29.09
C PRO A 81 53.00 -26.89 28.00
N PHE A 82 51.91 -26.11 27.93
CA PHE A 82 50.85 -26.30 26.93
C PHE A 82 51.35 -26.04 25.49
N PHE A 83 52.34 -25.15 25.33
CA PHE A 83 52.90 -24.77 24.02
C PHE A 83 54.23 -25.46 23.72
N HIS A 84 54.65 -26.42 24.54
CA HIS A 84 55.88 -27.16 24.28
C HIS A 84 55.73 -27.99 23.00
N PRO A 85 56.75 -28.07 22.11
CA PRO A 85 56.64 -28.77 20.83
C PRO A 85 56.16 -30.23 20.95
N ARG A 86 56.57 -30.94 22.01
CA ARG A 86 56.10 -32.32 22.30
C ARG A 86 54.58 -32.41 22.48
N VAL A 87 53.98 -31.44 23.17
CA VAL A 87 52.52 -31.39 23.40
C VAL A 87 51.80 -31.00 22.11
N LEU A 88 52.32 -30.00 21.39
CA LEU A 88 51.71 -29.51 20.14
C LEU A 88 51.64 -30.58 19.04
N VAL A 89 52.66 -31.45 18.94
CA VAL A 89 52.66 -32.56 17.97
C VAL A 89 51.48 -33.52 18.20
N HIS A 90 51.05 -33.72 19.44
CA HIS A 90 49.89 -34.56 19.76
C HIS A 90 48.54 -33.87 19.48
N LEU A 91 48.50 -32.54 19.45
CA LEU A 91 47.30 -31.80 19.02
C LEU A 91 47.12 -31.82 17.50
N LEU A 92 48.20 -31.95 16.74
CA LEU A 92 48.17 -31.88 15.28
C LEU A 92 47.19 -32.90 14.66
N PRO A 93 47.15 -34.19 15.04
CA PRO A 93 46.15 -35.14 14.52
C PRO A 93 44.70 -34.75 14.83
N VAL A 94 44.43 -34.19 16.02
CA VAL A 94 43.07 -33.79 16.43
C VAL A 94 42.61 -32.58 15.61
N VAL A 95 43.46 -31.56 15.50
CA VAL A 95 43.18 -30.38 14.68
C VAL A 95 43.02 -30.78 13.21
N ALA A 96 43.90 -31.64 12.70
CA ALA A 96 43.81 -32.17 11.34
C ALA A 96 42.48 -32.91 11.11
N ALA A 97 42.04 -33.76 12.05
CA ALA A 97 40.76 -34.46 11.94
C ALA A 97 39.56 -33.50 11.89
N ILE A 98 39.54 -32.46 12.73
CA ILE A 98 38.48 -31.44 12.73
C ILE A 98 38.47 -30.68 11.39
N LEU A 99 39.64 -30.23 10.93
CA LEU A 99 39.77 -29.49 9.67
C LEU A 99 39.39 -30.36 8.47
N SER A 100 39.82 -31.63 8.43
CA SER A 100 39.43 -32.58 7.39
C SER A 100 37.92 -32.84 7.39
N GLY A 101 37.30 -32.99 8.56
CA GLY A 101 35.84 -33.15 8.67
C GLY A 101 35.09 -31.94 8.12
N LEU A 102 35.53 -30.72 8.48
CA LEU A 102 34.95 -29.49 7.94
C LEU A 102 35.17 -29.35 6.43
N PHE A 103 36.35 -29.70 5.95
CA PHE A 103 36.68 -29.65 4.52
C PHE A 103 35.83 -30.62 3.71
N VAL A 104 35.75 -31.89 4.11
CA VAL A 104 34.94 -32.91 3.44
C VAL A 104 33.45 -32.58 3.52
N GLY A 105 32.97 -32.13 4.68
CA GLY A 105 31.58 -31.69 4.85
C GLY A 105 31.22 -30.51 3.95
N SER A 106 32.14 -29.55 3.80
CA SER A 106 31.94 -28.39 2.92
C SER A 106 31.95 -28.80 1.44
N LEU A 107 32.83 -29.72 1.03
CA LEU A 107 32.82 -30.28 -0.32
C LEU A 107 31.50 -31.01 -0.61
N TYR A 108 31.03 -31.82 0.32
CA TYR A 108 29.75 -32.51 0.20
C TYR A 108 28.59 -31.54 0.03
N LEU A 109 28.53 -30.46 0.82
CA LEU A 109 27.49 -29.43 0.69
C LEU A 109 27.61 -28.64 -0.62
N THR A 110 28.83 -28.39 -1.08
CA THR A 110 29.08 -27.70 -2.36
C THR A 110 28.51 -28.50 -3.53
N ASP A 111 28.73 -29.82 -3.52
CA ASP A 111 28.22 -30.74 -4.54
C ASP A 111 26.69 -30.93 -4.42
N LEU A 112 26.19 -31.18 -3.20
CA LEU A 112 24.77 -31.43 -2.95
C LEU A 112 23.86 -30.25 -3.33
N PHE A 113 24.33 -29.01 -3.13
CA PHE A 113 23.60 -27.79 -3.42
C PHE A 113 24.08 -27.07 -4.69
N GLU A 114 24.96 -27.70 -5.46
CA GLU A 114 25.55 -27.14 -6.69
C GLU A 114 26.03 -25.69 -6.50
N LEU A 115 26.77 -25.43 -5.41
CA LEU A 115 27.17 -24.08 -5.01
C LEU A 115 28.36 -23.60 -5.85
N ASP A 116 28.31 -22.32 -6.25
CA ASP A 116 29.38 -21.67 -7.03
C ASP A 116 30.73 -21.59 -6.29
N SER A 117 30.71 -21.65 -4.95
CA SER A 117 31.94 -21.56 -4.16
C SER A 117 31.95 -22.42 -2.89
N PHE A 118 33.09 -23.06 -2.66
CA PHE A 118 33.39 -23.83 -1.46
C PHE A 118 33.26 -23.02 -0.16
N TRP A 119 33.65 -21.74 -0.20
CA TRP A 119 33.62 -20.88 1.00
C TRP A 119 32.21 -20.61 1.49
N VAL A 120 31.20 -20.60 0.61
CA VAL A 120 29.79 -20.47 1.00
C VAL A 120 29.35 -21.68 1.81
N ALA A 121 29.70 -22.90 1.36
CA ALA A 121 29.45 -24.13 2.10
C ALA A 121 30.19 -24.16 3.45
N ALA A 122 31.46 -23.75 3.47
CA ALA A 122 32.28 -23.73 4.68
C ALA A 122 31.76 -22.74 5.73
N ASN A 123 31.41 -21.53 5.31
CA ASN A 123 30.83 -20.53 6.21
C ASN A 123 29.46 -20.98 6.75
N TYR A 124 28.63 -21.56 5.89
CA TYR A 124 27.37 -22.18 6.33
C TYR A 124 27.59 -23.28 7.36
N LEU A 125 28.54 -24.19 7.10
CA LEU A 125 28.83 -25.32 7.99
C LEU A 125 29.37 -24.87 9.35
N LEU A 126 30.24 -23.85 9.38
CA LEU A 126 30.73 -23.25 10.63
C LEU A 126 29.60 -22.58 11.43
N GLY A 127 28.70 -21.86 10.76
CA GLY A 127 27.51 -21.27 11.37
C GLY A 127 26.55 -22.32 11.92
N ALA A 128 26.29 -23.37 11.14
CA ALA A 128 25.38 -24.45 11.53
C ALA A 128 25.92 -25.32 12.68
N LEU A 129 27.20 -25.69 12.65
CA LEU A 129 27.80 -26.56 13.66
C LEU A 129 28.16 -25.82 14.95
N PHE A 130 28.81 -24.66 14.83
CA PHE A 130 29.44 -23.97 15.97
C PHE A 130 28.82 -22.62 16.30
N GLY A 131 27.92 -22.11 15.45
CA GLY A 131 27.30 -20.81 15.66
C GLY A 131 28.24 -19.64 15.40
N LEU A 132 29.26 -19.87 14.58
CA LEU A 132 30.28 -18.88 14.23
C LEU A 132 29.97 -18.26 12.87
N GLY A 133 30.05 -16.93 12.77
CA GLY A 133 29.99 -16.24 11.48
C GLY A 133 28.64 -16.35 10.76
N TYR A 134 27.52 -16.28 11.49
CA TYR A 134 26.19 -16.37 10.88
C TYR A 134 26.01 -15.38 9.73
N PRO A 135 25.58 -15.84 8.54
CA PRO A 135 25.28 -14.97 7.41
C PRO A 135 24.09 -14.05 7.75
N THR A 136 24.07 -12.87 7.14
CA THR A 136 22.91 -11.98 7.20
C THR A 136 22.36 -11.79 5.80
N LEU A 137 21.05 -11.97 5.60
CA LEU A 137 20.36 -11.69 4.34
C LEU A 137 19.58 -10.39 4.46
N MET A 138 19.81 -9.46 3.54
CA MET A 138 19.02 -8.22 3.45
C MET A 138 17.89 -8.41 2.44
N ILE A 139 16.67 -8.05 2.84
CA ILE A 139 15.47 -8.16 2.01
C ILE A 139 14.98 -6.74 1.73
N ASN A 140 15.38 -6.23 0.57
CA ASN A 140 15.12 -4.86 0.10
C ASN A 140 14.38 -4.81 -1.25
N ARG A 141 14.06 -5.98 -1.83
CA ARG A 141 13.38 -6.13 -3.12
C ARG A 141 12.33 -7.22 -3.04
N GLY A 142 11.27 -7.07 -3.85
CA GLY A 142 10.15 -8.01 -3.91
C GLY A 142 10.41 -9.24 -4.79
N ASP A 143 11.43 -9.23 -5.65
CA ASP A 143 11.78 -10.38 -6.49
C ASP A 143 12.94 -11.17 -5.90
N ILE A 144 12.76 -12.49 -5.77
CA ILE A 144 13.80 -13.43 -5.33
C ILE A 144 14.96 -13.43 -6.34
N ASN A 145 14.69 -13.35 -7.64
CA ASN A 145 15.73 -13.38 -8.66
C ASN A 145 16.67 -12.17 -8.54
N ASP A 146 16.11 -11.01 -8.23
CA ASP A 146 16.91 -9.80 -8.00
C ASP A 146 17.76 -9.91 -6.73
N LEU A 147 17.21 -10.53 -5.67
CA LEU A 147 17.94 -10.82 -4.43
C LEU A 147 19.07 -11.83 -4.67
N GLU A 148 18.84 -12.86 -5.49
CA GLU A 148 19.88 -13.82 -5.88
C GLU A 148 20.99 -13.17 -6.70
N ALA A 149 20.66 -12.21 -7.58
CA ALA A 149 21.66 -11.45 -8.32
C ALA A 149 22.52 -10.55 -7.41
N GLU A 150 21.93 -9.92 -6.39
CA GLU A 150 22.62 -9.04 -5.44
C GLU A 150 23.42 -9.82 -4.37
N HIS A 151 22.93 -11.01 -3.99
CA HIS A 151 23.43 -11.81 -2.88
C HIS A 151 23.76 -13.26 -3.29
N SER A 152 24.33 -13.45 -4.48
CA SER A 152 24.63 -14.77 -5.06
C SER A 152 25.50 -15.66 -4.16
N ASN A 153 26.41 -15.05 -3.40
CA ASN A 153 27.29 -15.73 -2.45
C ASN A 153 26.68 -15.91 -1.04
N ASN A 154 25.40 -15.60 -0.84
CA ASN A 154 24.78 -15.73 0.47
C ASN A 154 24.20 -17.15 0.65
N PRO A 155 24.70 -17.96 1.61
CA PRO A 155 24.21 -19.32 1.82
C PRO A 155 22.72 -19.38 2.18
N LEU A 156 22.14 -18.29 2.71
CA LEU A 156 20.74 -18.24 3.11
C LEU A 156 19.76 -18.37 1.93
N LEU A 157 20.15 -17.94 0.72
CA LEU A 157 19.32 -18.07 -0.48
C LEU A 157 19.46 -19.46 -1.12
N ARG A 158 20.66 -20.04 -1.10
CA ARG A 158 20.94 -21.33 -1.77
C ARG A 158 20.57 -22.54 -0.92
N ILE A 159 20.94 -22.53 0.35
CA ILE A 159 20.79 -23.66 1.28
C ILE A 159 19.58 -23.44 2.19
N GLY A 160 19.46 -22.22 2.72
CA GLY A 160 18.55 -21.80 3.78
C GLY A 160 19.30 -21.36 5.04
N GLY A 161 18.59 -21.19 6.15
CA GLY A 161 19.18 -20.93 7.46
C GLY A 161 20.14 -22.02 7.93
N PRO A 162 20.98 -21.76 8.95
CA PRO A 162 20.75 -20.75 9.97
C PRO A 162 21.45 -19.42 9.71
N GLY A 163 20.82 -18.32 10.09
CA GLY A 163 21.40 -16.98 9.99
C GLY A 163 20.46 -15.87 10.41
N TYR A 164 20.87 -14.62 10.17
CA TYR A 164 20.06 -13.45 10.46
C TYR A 164 19.42 -12.91 9.18
N ILE A 165 18.26 -12.29 9.32
CA ILE A 165 17.61 -11.57 8.24
C ILE A 165 17.44 -10.11 8.63
N ASN A 166 17.46 -9.23 7.64
CA ASN A 166 17.17 -7.82 7.79
C ASN A 166 16.13 -7.42 6.75
N VAL A 167 14.89 -7.23 7.20
CA VAL A 167 13.76 -6.95 6.32
C VAL A 167 13.50 -5.46 6.28
N HIS A 168 13.52 -4.88 5.09
CA HIS A 168 13.24 -3.47 4.90
C HIS A 168 11.74 -3.16 5.12
N LEU A 169 11.42 -1.95 5.58
CA LEU A 169 10.09 -1.52 6.04
C LEU A 169 8.94 -1.82 5.07
N GLY A 170 9.22 -1.80 3.77
CA GLY A 170 8.23 -2.05 2.72
C GLY A 170 8.05 -3.51 2.33
N PHE A 171 8.66 -4.48 3.00
CA PHE A 171 8.62 -5.88 2.59
C PHE A 171 8.33 -6.83 3.75
N ALA A 172 7.82 -8.01 3.43
CA ALA A 172 7.77 -9.16 4.30
C ALA A 172 8.26 -10.39 3.55
N ALA A 173 8.92 -11.30 4.24
CA ALA A 173 9.46 -12.52 3.67
C ALA A 173 8.83 -13.75 4.31
N VAL A 174 8.56 -14.75 3.48
CA VAL A 174 8.04 -16.04 3.91
C VAL A 174 9.15 -17.07 3.81
N PHE A 175 9.45 -17.69 4.94
CA PHE A 175 10.37 -18.80 5.03
C PHE A 175 9.62 -20.07 5.34
N GLU A 176 10.09 -21.20 4.85
CA GLU A 176 9.51 -22.51 5.12
C GLU A 176 10.52 -23.36 5.86
N THR A 177 10.08 -23.95 6.96
CA THR A 177 10.87 -24.90 7.77
C THR A 177 11.01 -26.25 7.06
N GLU A 178 11.89 -27.12 7.55
CA GLU A 178 12.03 -28.50 7.07
C GLU A 178 10.72 -29.31 7.15
N GLU A 179 9.82 -28.93 8.05
CA GLU A 179 8.52 -29.57 8.25
C GLU A 179 7.45 -29.05 7.28
N GLY A 180 7.80 -28.10 6.41
CA GLY A 180 6.85 -27.46 5.48
C GLY A 180 6.00 -26.37 6.14
N LEU A 181 6.31 -25.96 7.38
CA LEU A 181 5.57 -24.91 8.07
C LEU A 181 6.07 -23.52 7.63
N PRO A 182 5.19 -22.64 7.14
CA PRO A 182 5.55 -21.29 6.74
C PRO A 182 5.66 -20.33 7.93
N ARG A 183 6.73 -19.56 7.99
CA ARG A 183 7.01 -18.49 8.95
C ARG A 183 7.14 -17.17 8.19
N VAL A 184 6.47 -16.13 8.71
CA VAL A 184 6.49 -14.79 8.11
C VAL A 184 7.41 -13.91 8.94
N TYR A 185 8.35 -13.26 8.28
CA TYR A 185 9.23 -12.28 8.89
C TYR A 185 9.01 -10.94 8.20
N GLY A 186 8.53 -9.95 8.96
CA GLY A 186 8.33 -8.60 8.47
C GLY A 186 9.38 -7.62 8.96
N PRO A 187 9.13 -6.32 8.77
CA PRO A 187 10.06 -5.28 9.17
C PRO A 187 10.16 -5.19 10.70
N PRO A 188 11.30 -4.71 11.21
CA PRO A 188 11.47 -4.50 12.64
C PRO A 188 10.40 -3.53 13.15
N THR A 189 9.69 -3.93 14.20
CA THR A 189 8.84 -3.02 15.00
C THR A 189 9.72 -2.31 16.03
N ASP A 190 9.32 -1.15 16.57
CA ASP A 190 10.09 -0.35 17.57
C ASP A 190 10.69 -1.21 18.72
N ASP A 191 9.93 -2.18 19.26
CA ASP A 191 10.39 -3.11 20.30
C ASP A 191 11.44 -4.15 19.82
N GLN A 192 11.58 -4.31 18.51
CA GLN A 192 12.43 -5.29 17.83
C GLN A 192 13.52 -4.65 16.94
N GLU A 193 13.61 -3.32 16.85
CA GLU A 193 14.59 -2.61 15.99
C GLU A 193 16.04 -3.06 16.25
N THR A 194 16.37 -3.45 17.48
CA THR A 194 17.72 -3.89 17.83
C THR A 194 17.95 -5.39 17.55
N ARG A 195 16.91 -6.19 17.31
CA ARG A 195 16.98 -7.64 17.17
C ARG A 195 16.65 -8.07 15.75
N LYS A 196 17.69 -8.28 14.95
CA LYS A 196 17.58 -8.97 13.65
C LYS A 196 16.96 -10.36 13.88
N PRO A 197 15.85 -10.72 13.21
CA PRO A 197 15.28 -12.05 13.33
C PRO A 197 16.32 -13.10 12.93
N PHE A 198 16.30 -14.23 13.64
CA PHE A 198 17.17 -15.37 13.36
C PHE A 198 16.34 -16.48 12.75
N ILE A 199 16.74 -16.94 11.57
CA ILE A 199 16.12 -18.09 10.89
C ILE A 199 16.87 -19.37 11.29
N GLU A 200 16.12 -20.43 11.55
CA GLU A 200 16.67 -21.73 11.97
C GLU A 200 17.28 -22.50 10.80
N GLY A 201 17.98 -23.61 11.11
CA GLY A 201 18.57 -24.48 10.09
C GLY A 201 17.57 -24.92 9.03
N PHE A 202 17.97 -24.80 7.77
CA PHE A 202 17.21 -25.12 6.56
C PHE A 202 15.85 -24.42 6.44
N GLU A 203 15.59 -23.36 7.20
CA GLU A 203 14.51 -22.43 6.85
C GLU A 203 14.84 -21.77 5.51
N ARG A 204 13.99 -21.99 4.50
CA ARG A 204 14.23 -21.51 3.12
C ARG A 204 13.28 -20.40 2.74
N LEU A 205 13.80 -19.36 2.08
CA LEU A 205 12.98 -18.30 1.51
C LEU A 205 12.08 -18.87 0.41
N ARG A 206 10.76 -18.62 0.51
CA ARG A 206 9.76 -19.04 -0.47
C ARG A 206 9.19 -17.88 -1.27
N GLY A 207 9.08 -16.72 -0.65
CA GLY A 207 8.46 -15.55 -1.25
C GLY A 207 8.84 -14.29 -0.51
N VAL A 208 8.94 -13.19 -1.24
CA VAL A 208 8.98 -11.84 -0.66
C VAL A 208 7.77 -11.10 -1.19
N VAL A 209 7.08 -10.41 -0.30
CA VAL A 209 5.88 -9.62 -0.61
C VAL A 209 6.20 -8.16 -0.35
N ASP A 210 5.92 -7.32 -1.33
CA ASP A 210 5.92 -5.87 -1.15
C ASP A 210 4.66 -5.44 -0.40
N LEU A 211 4.85 -4.85 0.79
CA LEU A 211 3.78 -4.38 1.66
C LEU A 211 3.21 -3.03 1.22
N ARG A 212 3.88 -2.34 0.29
CA ARG A 212 3.44 -1.06 -0.25
C ARG A 212 2.21 -1.24 -1.13
N ASP A 213 1.52 -0.13 -1.35
CA ASP A 213 0.33 -0.12 -2.19
C ASP A 213 0.70 -0.45 -3.66
N GLN A 214 0.01 -1.43 -4.24
CA GLN A 214 0.24 -1.90 -5.61
C GLN A 214 -0.91 -1.48 -6.51
N LEU A 215 -0.58 -0.92 -7.68
CA LEU A 215 -1.57 -0.45 -8.65
C LEU A 215 -1.85 -1.53 -9.69
N GLY A 216 -3.06 -2.08 -9.69
CA GLY A 216 -3.58 -2.83 -10.82
C GLY A 216 -4.12 -1.86 -11.87
N LYS A 217 -3.54 -1.87 -13.07
CA LYS A 217 -3.99 -1.03 -14.19
C LYS A 217 -4.39 -1.87 -15.40
N VAL A 218 -5.48 -1.48 -16.04
CA VAL A 218 -5.99 -2.06 -17.29
C VAL A 218 -6.40 -0.94 -18.22
N ASP A 219 -5.87 -0.95 -19.45
CA ASP A 219 -6.12 0.14 -20.40
C ASP A 219 -7.56 0.17 -20.92
N GLU A 220 -8.15 -1.01 -21.14
CA GLU A 220 -9.52 -1.15 -21.62
C GLU A 220 -10.20 -2.39 -21.01
N VAL A 221 -11.40 -2.20 -20.46
CA VAL A 221 -12.28 -3.31 -20.06
C VAL A 221 -13.60 -3.19 -20.80
N ARG A 222 -13.84 -4.12 -21.74
CA ARG A 222 -15.16 -4.32 -22.35
C ARG A 222 -16.07 -5.08 -21.38
N ALA A 223 -17.26 -4.55 -21.16
CA ALA A 223 -18.31 -5.12 -20.33
C ALA A 223 -19.69 -4.84 -20.93
N VAL A 224 -20.70 -5.57 -20.46
CA VAL A 224 -22.09 -5.42 -20.89
C VAL A 224 -22.94 -5.14 -19.66
N THR A 225 -23.77 -4.10 -19.73
CA THR A 225 -24.72 -3.75 -18.66
C THR A 225 -25.82 -4.80 -18.52
N ARG A 226 -26.60 -4.72 -17.42
CA ARG A 226 -27.73 -5.63 -17.20
C ARG A 226 -28.74 -5.63 -18.35
N ASP A 227 -28.81 -4.53 -19.09
CA ASP A 227 -29.79 -4.29 -20.15
C ASP A 227 -29.25 -4.66 -21.54
N GLY A 228 -28.03 -5.20 -21.60
CA GLY A 228 -27.41 -5.65 -22.85
C GLY A 228 -26.60 -4.59 -23.61
N ILE A 229 -26.38 -3.40 -23.03
CA ILE A 229 -25.62 -2.32 -23.68
C ILE A 229 -24.13 -2.47 -23.36
N GLU A 230 -23.29 -2.41 -24.39
CA GLU A 230 -21.84 -2.49 -24.26
C GLU A 230 -21.22 -1.20 -23.74
N VAL A 231 -20.36 -1.34 -22.74
CA VAL A 231 -19.62 -0.23 -22.11
C VAL A 231 -18.15 -0.60 -22.06
N TYR A 232 -17.31 0.37 -22.38
CA TYR A 232 -15.86 0.27 -22.35
C TYR A 232 -15.31 1.16 -21.24
N ALA A 233 -14.63 0.55 -20.25
CA ALA A 233 -13.90 1.27 -19.23
C ALA A 233 -12.48 1.55 -19.72
N ARG A 234 -12.07 2.82 -19.80
CA ARG A 234 -10.72 3.26 -20.19
C ARG A 234 -9.89 3.61 -18.97
N ASP A 235 -8.62 3.21 -19.00
CA ASP A 235 -7.64 3.50 -17.94
C ASP A 235 -8.18 3.15 -16.55
N ALA A 236 -8.64 1.91 -16.43
CA ALA A 236 -9.14 1.35 -15.19
C ALA A 236 -7.99 1.06 -14.22
N GLN A 237 -8.10 1.56 -13.00
CA GLN A 237 -7.06 1.52 -11.99
C GLN A 237 -7.66 1.13 -10.64
N MET A 238 -7.03 0.18 -9.95
CA MET A 238 -7.36 -0.16 -8.56
C MET A 238 -6.08 -0.25 -7.75
N LEU A 239 -6.10 0.37 -6.57
CA LEU A 239 -4.99 0.32 -5.63
C LEU A 239 -5.27 -0.77 -4.61
N PHE A 240 -4.39 -1.77 -4.57
CA PHE A 240 -4.44 -2.88 -3.65
C PHE A 240 -3.36 -2.74 -2.59
N ARG A 241 -3.64 -3.29 -1.41
CA ARG A 241 -2.66 -3.43 -0.33
C ARG A 241 -2.77 -4.82 0.27
N VAL A 242 -1.74 -5.23 1.00
CA VAL A 242 -1.78 -6.47 1.78
C VAL A 242 -2.85 -6.37 2.87
N TYR A 243 -3.57 -7.45 3.13
CA TYR A 243 -4.59 -7.49 4.15
C TYR A 243 -4.04 -7.24 5.56
N SER A 244 -4.50 -6.15 6.16
CA SER A 244 -4.04 -5.60 7.45
C SER A 244 -4.81 -6.13 8.67
N GLY A 245 -5.87 -6.93 8.49
CA GLY A 245 -6.71 -7.36 9.60
C GLY A 245 -7.48 -6.23 10.28
N GLY A 246 -7.63 -5.08 9.61
CA GLY A 246 -8.26 -3.87 10.16
C GLY A 246 -7.32 -2.97 10.96
N GLN A 247 -6.02 -3.26 10.99
CA GLN A 247 -5.02 -2.39 11.62
C GLN A 247 -4.83 -1.09 10.83
N GLN A 248 -4.80 0.04 11.53
CA GLN A 248 -4.56 1.35 10.93
C GLN A 248 -3.07 1.63 10.76
N ARG A 249 -2.73 2.42 9.74
CA ARG A 249 -1.36 2.89 9.51
C ARG A 249 -0.94 3.85 10.63
N SER A 250 0.29 3.72 11.05
CA SER A 250 0.95 4.65 11.97
C SER A 250 2.37 4.96 11.47
N LEU A 251 3.04 5.94 12.07
CA LEU A 251 4.44 6.20 11.74
C LEU A 251 5.35 5.02 12.11
N GLN A 252 5.00 4.28 13.18
CA GLN A 252 5.74 3.10 13.65
C GLN A 252 5.44 1.86 12.79
N ASN A 253 4.24 1.75 12.24
CA ASN A 253 3.83 0.67 11.35
C ASN A 253 3.11 1.25 10.12
N PRO A 254 3.87 1.71 9.10
CA PRO A 254 3.28 2.33 7.91
C PRO A 254 2.59 1.33 6.99
N TYR A 255 2.97 0.05 7.06
CA TYR A 255 2.43 -1.02 6.22
C TYR A 255 1.97 -2.20 7.10
N PRO A 256 0.84 -2.06 7.81
CA PRO A 256 0.32 -3.14 8.64
C PRO A 256 -0.12 -4.32 7.78
N TYR A 257 0.17 -5.54 8.25
CA TYR A 257 -0.16 -6.77 7.56
C TYR A 257 -0.53 -7.88 8.55
N THR A 258 -1.21 -8.90 8.06
CA THR A 258 -1.45 -10.15 8.79
C THR A 258 -0.57 -11.25 8.23
N GLU A 259 -0.02 -12.11 9.11
CA GLU A 259 0.80 -13.24 8.64
C GLU A 259 0.02 -14.15 7.68
N ASP A 260 -1.26 -14.39 7.96
CA ASP A 260 -2.11 -15.20 7.08
C ASP A 260 -2.34 -14.55 5.71
N GLY A 261 -2.46 -13.21 5.65
CA GLY A 261 -2.54 -12.48 4.39
C GLY A 261 -1.28 -12.68 3.54
N ILE A 262 -0.10 -12.56 4.15
CA ILE A 262 1.18 -12.81 3.49
C ILE A 262 1.29 -14.26 3.02
N ARG A 263 0.90 -15.23 3.85
CA ARG A 263 0.92 -16.65 3.48
C ARG A 263 0.02 -16.94 2.28
N ARG A 264 -1.18 -16.35 2.24
CA ARG A 264 -2.11 -16.46 1.09
C ARG A 264 -1.51 -15.86 -0.18
N LEU A 265 -0.79 -14.73 -0.08
CA LEU A 265 -0.15 -14.12 -1.24
C LEU A 265 0.98 -14.98 -1.83
N VAL A 266 1.72 -15.72 -0.99
CA VAL A 266 2.82 -16.58 -1.45
C VAL A 266 2.33 -17.96 -1.91
N TYR A 267 1.43 -18.61 -1.16
CA TYR A 267 1.00 -19.98 -1.43
C TYR A 267 -0.32 -20.09 -2.20
N GLY A 268 -1.14 -19.04 -2.22
CA GLY A 268 -2.45 -19.04 -2.87
C GLY A 268 -2.41 -18.76 -4.38
N GLN A 269 -1.23 -18.48 -4.95
CA GLN A 269 -1.10 -18.18 -6.37
C GLN A 269 -1.27 -19.41 -7.25
N ALA A 270 -1.95 -19.24 -8.38
CA ALA A 270 -2.08 -20.29 -9.38
C ALA A 270 -0.71 -20.60 -10.01
N VAL A 271 -0.29 -21.86 -9.94
CA VAL A 271 0.96 -22.34 -10.57
C VAL A 271 0.70 -22.58 -12.07
N LYS A 272 1.41 -21.87 -12.95
CA LYS A 272 1.42 -22.15 -14.39
C LYS A 272 2.58 -23.09 -14.73
N LYS A 273 2.56 -23.67 -15.94
CA LYS A 273 3.66 -24.52 -16.45
C LYS A 273 5.02 -23.82 -16.48
N GLU A 274 5.03 -22.48 -16.51
CA GLU A 274 6.22 -21.62 -16.55
C GLU A 274 6.73 -21.21 -15.15
N GLY A 275 6.00 -21.54 -14.07
CA GLY A 275 6.38 -21.23 -12.70
C GLY A 275 5.25 -20.63 -11.86
N GLN A 276 5.60 -20.23 -10.62
CA GLN A 276 4.72 -19.45 -9.77
C GLN A 276 4.60 -18.02 -10.33
N ARG A 277 3.37 -17.59 -10.60
CA ARG A 277 3.10 -16.21 -11.02
C ARG A 277 3.17 -15.31 -9.80
N LYS A 278 3.81 -14.14 -9.95
CA LYS A 278 3.78 -13.10 -8.93
C LYS A 278 2.34 -12.63 -8.72
N TRP A 279 1.96 -12.35 -7.48
CA TRP A 279 0.59 -11.95 -7.18
C TRP A 279 0.24 -10.60 -7.82
N GLU A 280 1.24 -9.73 -7.99
CA GLU A 280 1.13 -8.44 -8.67
C GLU A 280 0.63 -8.61 -10.12
N ASP A 281 1.05 -9.69 -10.81
CA ASP A 281 0.63 -9.97 -12.18
C ASP A 281 -0.84 -10.42 -12.28
N THR A 282 -1.46 -10.77 -11.15
CA THR A 282 -2.89 -11.14 -11.09
C THR A 282 -3.80 -9.93 -10.92
N LEU A 283 -3.25 -8.78 -10.48
CA LEU A 283 -4.04 -7.58 -10.20
C LEU A 283 -4.84 -7.09 -11.43
N PRO A 284 -4.27 -7.00 -12.65
CA PRO A 284 -5.05 -6.59 -13.83
C PRO A 284 -6.25 -7.49 -14.13
N GLU A 285 -6.14 -8.79 -13.84
CA GLU A 285 -7.24 -9.75 -14.02
C GLU A 285 -8.34 -9.54 -12.97
N ILE A 286 -7.95 -9.25 -11.72
CA ILE A 286 -8.89 -8.87 -10.65
C ILE A 286 -9.62 -7.58 -11.04
N VAL A 287 -8.90 -6.53 -11.47
CA VAL A 287 -9.49 -5.26 -11.91
C VAL A 287 -10.50 -5.48 -13.04
N SER A 288 -10.10 -6.20 -14.08
CA SER A 288 -10.97 -6.48 -15.23
C SER A 288 -12.24 -7.23 -14.83
N ARG A 289 -12.11 -8.23 -13.96
CA ARG A 289 -13.24 -9.04 -13.47
C ARG A 289 -14.20 -8.20 -12.63
N GLU A 290 -13.70 -7.40 -11.70
CA GLU A 290 -14.55 -6.61 -10.82
C GLU A 290 -15.24 -5.47 -11.56
N ILE A 291 -14.58 -4.84 -12.53
CA ILE A 291 -15.22 -3.85 -13.41
C ILE A 291 -16.33 -4.49 -14.26
N ARG A 292 -16.08 -5.66 -14.85
CA ARG A 292 -17.13 -6.38 -15.60
C ARG A 292 -18.33 -6.73 -14.73
N LYS A 293 -18.08 -7.21 -13.51
CA LYS A 293 -19.16 -7.51 -12.54
C LYS A 293 -19.93 -6.25 -12.16
N PHE A 294 -19.24 -5.14 -11.94
CA PHE A 294 -19.88 -3.86 -11.62
C PHE A 294 -20.79 -3.41 -12.75
N VAL A 295 -20.30 -3.36 -13.99
CA VAL A 295 -21.10 -2.97 -15.15
C VAL A 295 -22.29 -3.91 -15.35
N ALA A 296 -22.09 -5.23 -15.24
CA ALA A 296 -23.16 -6.21 -15.45
C ALA A 296 -24.27 -6.19 -14.38
N ARG A 297 -24.02 -5.61 -13.20
CA ARG A 297 -25.02 -5.48 -12.13
C ARG A 297 -25.92 -4.26 -12.30
N ASN A 298 -25.45 -3.22 -12.98
CA ASN A 298 -26.16 -1.97 -13.14
C ASN A 298 -26.88 -1.90 -14.50
N THR A 299 -28.03 -1.25 -14.53
CA THR A 299 -28.63 -0.77 -15.78
C THR A 299 -27.79 0.37 -16.34
N ILE A 300 -27.96 0.68 -17.62
CA ILE A 300 -27.32 1.85 -18.22
C ILE A 300 -27.81 3.16 -17.58
N GLU A 301 -29.08 3.20 -17.15
CA GLU A 301 -29.65 4.36 -16.48
C GLU A 301 -29.03 4.58 -15.10
N GLU A 302 -28.93 3.50 -14.29
CA GLU A 302 -28.24 3.51 -12.99
C GLU A 302 -26.77 3.93 -13.19
N PHE A 303 -26.13 3.42 -14.23
CA PHE A 303 -24.74 3.74 -14.56
C PHE A 303 -24.54 5.21 -14.93
N LEU A 304 -25.46 5.78 -15.73
CA LEU A 304 -25.43 7.20 -16.11
C LEU A 304 -25.80 8.11 -14.94
N ALA A 305 -26.67 7.68 -14.03
CA ALA A 305 -27.01 8.43 -12.83
C ALA A 305 -25.81 8.65 -11.88
N LEU A 306 -24.72 7.89 -12.04
CA LEU A 306 -23.47 8.08 -11.30
C LEU A 306 -22.64 9.26 -11.82
N GLN A 307 -23.08 9.98 -12.85
CA GLN A 307 -22.39 11.20 -13.29
C GLN A 307 -22.74 12.40 -12.39
N PRO A 308 -21.76 13.26 -12.05
CA PRO A 308 -22.03 14.45 -11.25
C PRO A 308 -22.79 15.48 -12.09
N SER A 309 -23.93 15.96 -11.59
CA SER A 309 -24.81 16.91 -12.28
C SER A 309 -24.12 18.22 -12.68
N ARG A 310 -23.03 18.62 -11.99
CA ARG A 310 -22.27 19.87 -12.29
C ARG A 310 -21.65 19.92 -13.68
N MET A 311 -21.31 18.79 -14.29
CA MET A 311 -20.79 18.79 -15.67
C MET A 311 -21.86 19.15 -16.72
N LEU A 312 -23.14 19.11 -16.35
CA LEU A 312 -24.24 19.51 -17.23
C LEU A 312 -24.47 21.03 -17.24
N GLU A 313 -24.09 21.75 -16.18
CA GLU A 313 -24.19 23.22 -16.08
C GLU A 313 -23.15 23.92 -16.99
N GLU A 314 -21.94 23.37 -17.13
CA GLU A 314 -20.89 23.95 -18.00
C GLU A 314 -21.08 23.64 -19.50
N GLY A 315 -22.07 22.82 -19.85
CA GLY A 315 -22.44 22.45 -21.21
C GLY A 315 -23.38 23.44 -21.91
N GLU A 316 -23.56 24.65 -21.38
CA GLU A 316 -24.24 25.70 -22.14
C GLU A 316 -23.40 26.06 -23.39
N PRO A 317 -23.98 26.00 -24.61
CA PRO A 317 -23.32 26.53 -25.77
C PRO A 317 -23.21 28.05 -25.59
N SER A 318 -22.06 28.49 -25.12
CA SER A 318 -21.66 29.90 -25.23
C SER A 318 -21.89 30.31 -26.70
N PRO A 319 -22.62 31.41 -27.01
CA PRO A 319 -23.06 31.77 -28.38
C PRO A 319 -21.95 32.11 -29.40
N GLY A 320 -20.74 31.55 -29.27
CA GLY A 320 -19.59 31.85 -30.11
C GLY A 320 -18.57 30.72 -30.31
N LYS A 321 -18.89 29.45 -29.98
CA LYS A 321 -17.98 28.32 -30.22
C LYS A 321 -18.68 27.18 -30.97
N ALA A 322 -18.95 27.41 -32.25
CA ALA A 322 -19.56 26.43 -33.15
C ALA A 322 -18.54 25.53 -33.89
N ASP A 323 -17.23 25.66 -33.62
CA ASP A 323 -16.16 25.03 -34.43
C ASP A 323 -15.29 24.02 -33.67
N GLN A 324 -15.78 23.35 -32.61
CA GLN A 324 -15.07 22.21 -32.02
C GLN A 324 -15.70 20.87 -32.43
N PRO A 325 -14.90 19.87 -32.85
CA PRO A 325 -15.40 18.61 -33.36
C PRO A 325 -16.17 17.84 -32.25
N GLU A 326 -17.40 17.44 -32.60
CA GLU A 326 -18.45 16.82 -31.78
C GLU A 326 -18.14 15.40 -31.22
N ASP A 327 -16.88 15.05 -31.01
CA ASP A 327 -16.50 13.68 -30.64
C ASP A 327 -16.42 13.43 -29.12
N GLN A 328 -16.74 14.45 -28.30
CA GLN A 328 -16.82 14.33 -26.83
C GLN A 328 -18.17 13.76 -26.35
N GLY A 329 -19.10 13.47 -27.26
CA GLY A 329 -20.49 13.13 -26.95
C GLY A 329 -20.74 11.82 -26.20
N SER A 330 -19.78 10.90 -26.12
CA SER A 330 -19.95 9.56 -25.51
C SER A 330 -19.09 9.30 -24.27
N LEU A 331 -18.31 10.28 -23.80
CA LEU A 331 -17.41 10.11 -22.67
C LEU A 331 -18.16 10.36 -21.35
N ILE A 332 -18.29 9.30 -20.56
CA ILE A 332 -18.86 9.33 -19.22
C ILE A 332 -17.71 9.38 -18.22
N GLN A 333 -17.69 10.36 -17.34
CA GLN A 333 -16.81 10.39 -16.17
C GLN A 333 -17.65 10.18 -14.90
N ILE A 334 -17.30 9.14 -14.14
CA ILE A 334 -17.90 8.86 -12.83
C ILE A 334 -16.89 9.32 -11.75
N PRO A 335 -17.31 10.08 -10.73
CA PRO A 335 -16.40 10.54 -9.69
C PRO A 335 -15.80 9.35 -8.93
N ARG A 336 -14.49 9.43 -8.69
CA ARG A 336 -13.72 8.38 -8.01
C ARG A 336 -14.31 7.96 -6.66
N ARG A 337 -14.89 8.91 -5.92
CA ARG A 337 -15.50 8.66 -4.61
C ARG A 337 -16.70 7.71 -4.72
N GLN A 338 -17.61 7.98 -5.65
CA GLN A 338 -18.80 7.15 -5.85
C GLN A 338 -18.41 5.76 -6.35
N LEU A 339 -17.48 5.66 -7.30
CA LEU A 339 -16.91 4.37 -7.71
C LEU A 339 -16.35 3.61 -6.52
N SER A 340 -15.49 4.25 -5.73
CA SER A 340 -14.89 3.60 -4.56
C SER A 340 -15.97 3.09 -3.59
N GLU A 341 -16.98 3.88 -3.25
CA GLU A 341 -18.09 3.46 -2.38
C GLU A 341 -18.83 2.23 -2.94
N HIS A 342 -19.07 2.18 -4.25
CA HIS A 342 -19.72 1.03 -4.91
C HIS A 342 -18.86 -0.24 -4.96
N PHE A 343 -17.53 -0.12 -5.00
CA PHE A 343 -16.64 -1.27 -5.01
C PHE A 343 -16.38 -1.82 -3.59
N HIS A 344 -16.59 -1.05 -2.52
CA HIS A 344 -16.44 -1.53 -1.12
C HIS A 344 -17.63 -2.39 -0.66
N THR A 345 -17.98 -3.41 -1.43
CA THR A 345 -18.98 -4.41 -1.04
C THR A 345 -18.37 -5.46 -0.10
N GLU A 346 -19.14 -5.97 0.86
CA GLU A 346 -18.66 -7.03 1.76
C GLU A 346 -18.24 -8.30 1.02
N GLN A 347 -18.88 -8.61 -0.12
CA GLN A 347 -18.51 -9.74 -0.96
C GLN A 347 -17.12 -9.55 -1.58
N LEU A 348 -16.84 -8.38 -2.19
CA LEU A 348 -15.51 -8.11 -2.75
C LEU A 348 -14.44 -8.10 -1.66
N LYS A 349 -14.77 -7.52 -0.50
CA LYS A 349 -13.88 -7.48 0.65
C LYS A 349 -13.50 -8.89 1.10
N GLN A 350 -14.46 -9.81 1.22
CA GLN A 350 -14.19 -11.22 1.54
C GLN A 350 -13.36 -11.91 0.45
N ASP A 351 -13.74 -11.76 -0.82
CA ASP A 351 -13.01 -12.34 -1.95
C ASP A 351 -11.55 -11.86 -1.98
N LEU A 352 -11.28 -10.58 -1.72
CA LEU A 352 -9.92 -10.03 -1.65
C LEU A 352 -9.18 -10.53 -0.41
N GLN A 353 -9.84 -10.58 0.75
CA GLN A 353 -9.25 -11.12 1.99
C GLN A 353 -8.83 -12.58 1.84
N ASP A 354 -9.61 -13.40 1.14
CA ASP A 354 -9.28 -14.79 0.84
C ASP A 354 -8.03 -14.93 -0.03
N ASN A 355 -7.69 -13.88 -0.81
CA ASN A 355 -6.45 -13.77 -1.55
C ASN A 355 -5.33 -13.03 -0.78
N GLY A 356 -5.58 -12.62 0.46
CA GLY A 356 -4.61 -11.86 1.28
C GLY A 356 -4.49 -10.37 0.92
N LEU A 357 -5.48 -9.84 0.19
CA LEU A 357 -5.51 -8.47 -0.31
C LEU A 357 -6.61 -7.64 0.34
N GLU A 358 -6.45 -6.32 0.23
CA GLU A 358 -7.43 -5.33 0.58
C GLU A 358 -7.45 -4.23 -0.48
N LEU A 359 -8.64 -3.74 -0.81
CA LEU A 359 -8.83 -2.65 -1.77
C LEU A 359 -8.69 -1.31 -1.03
N ALA A 360 -7.77 -0.46 -1.48
CA ALA A 360 -7.60 0.89 -0.94
C ALA A 360 -8.40 1.93 -1.74
N TRP A 361 -8.41 1.81 -3.07
CA TRP A 361 -9.04 2.79 -3.95
C TRP A 361 -9.35 2.22 -5.34
N VAL A 362 -10.37 2.80 -6.01
CA VAL A 362 -10.75 2.50 -7.40
C VAL A 362 -10.90 3.79 -8.20
N GLY A 363 -10.34 3.80 -9.40
CA GLY A 363 -10.53 4.83 -10.41
C GLY A 363 -10.74 4.24 -11.78
N VAL A 364 -11.58 4.90 -12.58
CA VAL A 364 -11.69 4.66 -14.01
C VAL A 364 -11.57 6.00 -14.69
N GLY A 365 -10.73 6.10 -15.73
CA GLY A 365 -10.47 7.34 -16.43
C GLY A 365 -11.73 7.86 -17.11
N THR A 366 -12.22 7.11 -18.09
CA THR A 366 -13.45 7.42 -18.82
C THR A 366 -14.23 6.14 -19.13
N TRP A 367 -15.53 6.27 -19.30
CA TRP A 367 -16.36 5.21 -19.84
C TRP A 367 -16.90 5.63 -21.20
N GLU A 368 -16.91 4.69 -22.14
CA GLU A 368 -17.39 4.90 -23.50
C GLU A 368 -18.50 3.89 -23.79
N VAL A 369 -19.60 4.36 -24.38
CA VAL A 369 -20.58 3.51 -25.04
C VAL A 369 -20.35 3.63 -26.53
N ARG A 370 -20.02 2.52 -27.21
CA ARG A 370 -19.70 2.51 -28.64
C ARG A 370 -20.79 1.84 -29.44
N ASP A 371 -20.95 2.29 -30.68
CA ASP A 371 -21.90 1.76 -31.67
C ASP A 371 -21.27 0.72 -32.61
N ASP A 372 -20.21 0.04 -32.15
CA ASP A 372 -19.39 -0.88 -32.96
C ASP A 372 -20.19 -2.07 -33.56
N GLN A 373 -21.41 -2.32 -33.08
CA GLN A 373 -22.28 -3.38 -33.57
C GLN A 373 -23.03 -3.02 -34.87
N PHE A 374 -23.13 -1.73 -35.23
CA PHE A 374 -23.82 -1.28 -36.44
C PHE A 374 -22.87 -0.44 -37.31
N PRO A 375 -22.51 -0.90 -38.53
CA PRO A 375 -21.71 -0.09 -39.45
C PRO A 375 -22.53 1.13 -39.87
N SER A 376 -22.33 2.23 -39.15
CA SER A 376 -23.03 3.50 -39.39
C SER A 376 -22.18 4.34 -40.34
N ALA A 377 -22.81 4.90 -41.37
CA ALA A 377 -22.17 5.92 -42.20
C ALA A 377 -21.77 7.12 -41.32
N PRO A 378 -20.71 7.89 -41.65
CA PRO A 378 -20.19 8.98 -40.83
C PRO A 378 -21.18 10.14 -40.54
N SER A 379 -22.39 10.10 -41.10
CA SER A 379 -23.47 11.07 -40.89
C SER A 379 -24.64 10.57 -40.04
N ASP A 380 -24.66 9.29 -39.60
CA ASP A 380 -25.75 8.76 -38.79
C ASP A 380 -25.44 8.88 -37.29
N THR A 381 -26.30 9.60 -36.58
CA THR A 381 -26.32 9.62 -35.11
C THR A 381 -26.72 8.23 -34.62
N GLY A 382 -25.72 7.40 -34.32
CA GLY A 382 -25.96 6.04 -33.85
C GLY A 382 -26.81 5.98 -32.56
N PRO A 383 -27.45 4.83 -32.28
CA PRO A 383 -28.31 4.63 -31.12
C PRO A 383 -27.65 5.04 -29.79
N ALA A 384 -26.35 4.79 -29.63
CA ALA A 384 -25.61 5.19 -28.43
C ALA A 384 -25.54 6.71 -28.26
N LYS A 385 -25.32 7.46 -29.36
CA LYS A 385 -25.29 8.93 -29.34
C LYS A 385 -26.67 9.52 -29.02
N THR A 386 -27.71 8.97 -29.65
CA THR A 386 -29.10 9.41 -29.41
C THR A 386 -29.50 9.18 -27.96
N MET A 387 -29.15 8.02 -27.40
CA MET A 387 -29.45 7.70 -26.01
C MET A 387 -28.72 8.62 -25.01
N MET A 388 -27.44 8.93 -25.25
CA MET A 388 -26.70 9.88 -24.41
C MET A 388 -27.29 11.28 -24.50
N ALA A 389 -27.72 11.70 -25.70
CA ALA A 389 -28.38 12.99 -25.89
C ALA A 389 -29.71 13.08 -25.12
N THR A 390 -30.58 12.07 -25.25
CA THR A 390 -31.87 12.06 -24.56
C THR A 390 -31.72 12.01 -23.04
N TRP A 391 -30.75 11.26 -22.53
CA TRP A 391 -30.45 11.24 -21.09
C TRP A 391 -29.93 12.60 -20.60
N ARG A 392 -29.02 13.25 -21.33
CA ARG A 392 -28.54 14.60 -20.99
C ARG A 392 -29.66 15.63 -20.98
N ASP A 393 -30.59 15.52 -21.92
CA ASP A 393 -31.75 16.42 -22.00
C ASP A 393 -32.70 16.21 -20.82
N LEU A 394 -32.95 14.95 -20.45
CA LEU A 394 -33.75 14.61 -19.26
C LEU A 394 -33.10 15.13 -17.98
N GLN A 395 -31.79 14.95 -17.81
CA GLN A 395 -31.06 15.46 -16.64
C GLN A 395 -31.06 16.98 -16.58
N ARG A 396 -30.90 17.66 -17.73
CA ARG A 396 -31.04 19.13 -17.80
C ARG A 396 -32.44 19.58 -17.38
N ALA A 397 -33.48 18.91 -17.87
CA ALA A 397 -34.85 19.20 -17.45
C ALA A 397 -35.04 19.03 -15.94
N ASN A 398 -34.56 17.93 -15.37
CA ASN A 398 -34.64 17.68 -13.92
C ASN A 398 -33.82 18.68 -13.10
N LEU A 399 -32.65 19.10 -13.60
CA LEU A 399 -31.82 20.10 -12.94
C LEU A 399 -32.51 21.47 -12.94
N TYR A 400 -33.11 21.88 -14.07
CA TYR A 400 -33.88 23.12 -14.16
C TYR A 400 -35.15 23.11 -13.29
N ASP A 401 -35.74 21.95 -13.06
CA ASP A 401 -36.90 21.78 -12.17
C ASP A 401 -36.51 21.67 -10.69
N SER A 402 -35.22 21.54 -10.37
CA SER A 402 -34.76 21.41 -8.98
C SER A 402 -34.90 22.72 -8.21
N ALA A 403 -35.42 22.66 -6.98
CA ALA A 403 -35.60 23.82 -6.11
C ALA A 403 -34.28 24.56 -5.84
N ASP A 404 -33.16 23.83 -5.72
CA ASP A 404 -31.84 24.41 -5.51
C ASP A 404 -31.32 25.18 -6.74
N TYR A 405 -31.65 24.72 -7.96
CA TYR A 405 -31.32 25.46 -9.17
C TYR A 405 -32.17 26.73 -9.28
N GLN A 406 -33.48 26.63 -9.07
CA GLN A 406 -34.39 27.77 -9.10
C GLN A 406 -34.01 28.83 -8.05
N ALA A 407 -33.65 28.40 -6.83
CA ALA A 407 -33.15 29.31 -5.79
C ALA A 407 -31.84 29.98 -6.19
N ARG A 408 -30.89 29.24 -6.77
CA ARG A 408 -29.61 29.81 -7.26
C ARG A 408 -29.81 30.80 -8.40
N GLU A 409 -30.66 30.49 -9.37
CA GLU A 409 -30.98 31.43 -10.46
C GLU A 409 -31.73 32.66 -9.94
N HIS A 410 -32.62 32.49 -8.97
CA HIS A 410 -33.29 33.61 -8.31
C HIS A 410 -32.28 34.52 -7.58
N ASP A 411 -31.37 33.95 -6.79
CA ASP A 411 -30.29 34.68 -6.11
C ASP A 411 -29.36 35.36 -7.11
N ARG A 412 -29.02 34.71 -8.23
CA ARG A 412 -28.21 35.30 -9.30
C ARG A 412 -28.92 36.49 -9.93
N TYR A 413 -30.20 36.35 -10.25
CA TYR A 413 -31.02 37.41 -10.82
C TYR A 413 -31.14 38.61 -9.87
N LEU A 414 -31.39 38.36 -8.57
CA LEU A 414 -31.40 39.40 -7.54
C LEU A 414 -30.02 40.07 -7.39
N GLY A 415 -28.95 39.29 -7.43
CA GLY A 415 -27.57 39.77 -7.40
C GLY A 415 -27.22 40.67 -8.59
N GLU A 416 -27.53 40.24 -9.81
CA GLU A 416 -27.33 41.02 -11.04
C GLU A 416 -28.15 42.32 -10.99
N ARG A 417 -29.43 42.26 -10.60
CA ARG A 417 -30.30 43.44 -10.46
C ARG A 417 -29.80 44.44 -9.42
N THR A 418 -29.35 43.96 -8.26
CA THR A 418 -28.80 44.83 -7.21
C THR A 418 -27.46 45.44 -7.62
N ALA A 419 -26.61 44.66 -8.30
CA ALA A 419 -25.35 45.14 -8.87
C ALA A 419 -25.58 46.22 -9.94
N ASP A 420 -26.50 46.00 -10.87
CA ASP A 420 -26.91 46.99 -11.88
C ASP A 420 -27.47 48.24 -11.21
N GLY A 421 -28.28 48.05 -10.16
CA GLY A 421 -28.84 49.14 -9.36
C GLY A 421 -27.76 50.03 -8.76
N ILE A 422 -26.81 49.42 -8.08
CA ILE A 422 -25.67 50.10 -7.44
C ILE A 422 -24.74 50.73 -8.48
N GLN A 423 -24.47 50.04 -9.59
CA GLN A 423 -23.64 50.58 -10.67
C GLN A 423 -24.27 51.84 -11.27
N GLU A 424 -25.58 51.84 -11.49
CA GLU A 424 -26.27 53.00 -12.03
C GLU A 424 -26.24 54.17 -11.04
N LEU A 425 -26.45 53.92 -9.73
CA LEU A 425 -26.31 54.95 -8.70
C LEU A 425 -24.89 55.54 -8.64
N ILE A 426 -23.85 54.70 -8.73
CA ILE A 426 -22.45 55.15 -8.78
C ILE A 426 -22.18 55.96 -10.06
N ARG A 427 -22.76 55.53 -11.20
CA ARG A 427 -22.63 56.22 -12.48
C ARG A 427 -23.26 57.61 -12.42
N THR A 428 -24.48 57.72 -11.89
CA THR A 428 -25.19 58.99 -11.67
C THR A 428 -24.41 59.90 -10.72
N TRP A 429 -23.84 59.38 -9.63
CA TRP A 429 -23.02 60.20 -8.72
C TRP A 429 -21.77 60.79 -9.41
N LYS A 430 -21.08 59.99 -10.23
CA LYS A 430 -19.84 60.40 -10.90
C LYS A 430 -20.11 61.32 -12.10
N HIS A 431 -21.08 60.99 -12.93
CA HIS A 431 -21.31 61.59 -14.25
C HIS A 431 -22.70 62.22 -14.43
N GLY A 432 -23.45 62.45 -13.36
CA GLY A 432 -24.78 63.08 -13.42
C GLY A 432 -24.77 64.50 -14.01
N GLU A 433 -25.90 64.86 -14.62
CA GLU A 433 -26.09 66.09 -15.40
C GLU A 433 -26.19 67.33 -14.50
N LEU A 434 -26.66 67.16 -13.26
CA LEU A 434 -26.77 68.24 -12.28
C LEU A 434 -25.44 68.61 -11.60
N PRO A 435 -25.30 69.89 -11.15
CA PRO A 435 -24.20 70.33 -10.30
C PRO A 435 -24.07 69.48 -9.02
N LYS A 436 -22.85 69.31 -8.50
CA LYS A 436 -22.54 68.41 -7.37
C LYS A 436 -23.46 68.58 -6.15
N SER A 437 -23.92 69.80 -5.87
CA SER A 437 -24.84 70.11 -4.75
C SER A 437 -26.22 69.46 -4.89
N TYR A 438 -26.62 69.04 -6.10
CA TYR A 438 -27.95 68.52 -6.40
C TYR A 438 -27.97 67.06 -6.89
N ARG A 439 -26.80 66.41 -7.03
CA ARG A 439 -26.69 65.01 -7.48
C ARG A 439 -27.38 64.00 -6.57
N CYS A 440 -27.58 64.34 -5.30
CA CYS A 440 -28.36 63.52 -4.37
C CYS A 440 -29.81 63.33 -4.86
N PHE A 441 -30.39 64.31 -5.55
CA PHE A 441 -31.76 64.21 -6.07
C PHE A 441 -31.85 63.36 -7.33
N GLU A 442 -30.85 63.41 -8.22
CA GLU A 442 -30.73 62.50 -9.36
C GLU A 442 -30.58 61.04 -8.93
N MET A 443 -29.76 60.79 -7.89
CA MET A 443 -29.66 59.45 -7.30
C MET A 443 -31.01 58.99 -6.73
N LEU A 444 -31.73 59.88 -6.04
CA LEU A 444 -33.07 59.56 -5.52
C LEU A 444 -34.08 59.28 -6.63
N SER A 445 -34.03 59.97 -7.77
CA SER A 445 -34.91 59.69 -8.91
C SER A 445 -34.60 58.35 -9.59
N VAL A 446 -33.31 58.03 -9.77
CA VAL A 446 -32.89 56.72 -10.30
C VAL A 446 -33.29 55.59 -9.34
N PHE A 447 -33.08 55.79 -8.04
CA PHE A 447 -33.49 54.83 -7.01
C PHE A 447 -35.02 54.64 -6.98
N HIS A 448 -35.79 55.73 -7.08
CA HIS A 448 -37.25 55.67 -7.18
C HIS A 448 -37.71 54.92 -8.45
N GLN A 449 -37.05 55.14 -9.59
CA GLN A 449 -37.37 54.43 -10.83
C GLN A 449 -37.09 52.93 -10.72
N GLN A 450 -35.95 52.55 -10.14
CA GLN A 450 -35.59 51.15 -9.89
C GLN A 450 -36.56 50.47 -8.91
N LEU A 451 -36.94 51.16 -7.83
CA LEU A 451 -37.93 50.65 -6.89
C LEU A 451 -39.29 50.41 -7.55
N ASN A 452 -39.78 51.33 -8.38
CA ASN A 452 -41.04 51.12 -9.10
C ASN A 452 -40.98 49.96 -10.09
N GLN A 453 -39.84 49.75 -10.76
CA GLN A 453 -39.65 48.60 -11.65
C GLN A 453 -39.64 47.28 -10.87
N MET A 454 -39.01 47.25 -9.70
CA MET A 454 -39.06 46.07 -8.81
C MET A 454 -40.48 45.81 -8.31
N LEU A 455 -41.22 46.87 -7.95
CA LEU A 455 -42.59 46.78 -7.45
C LEU A 455 -43.56 46.24 -8.52
N HIS A 456 -43.44 46.73 -9.77
CA HIS A 456 -44.21 46.20 -10.90
C HIS A 456 -43.92 44.71 -11.14
N LEU A 457 -42.69 44.24 -10.92
CA LEU A 457 -42.36 42.83 -11.08
C LEU A 457 -42.96 41.96 -9.96
N LEU A 458 -42.93 42.45 -8.72
CA LEU A 458 -43.57 41.80 -7.57
C LEU A 458 -45.09 41.73 -7.74
N GLU A 459 -45.71 42.74 -8.35
CA GLU A 459 -47.16 42.71 -8.67
C GLU A 459 -47.51 41.69 -9.76
N THR A 460 -46.57 41.34 -10.65
CA THR A 460 -46.76 40.31 -11.67
C THR A 460 -46.51 38.89 -11.19
N GLU A 461 -45.86 38.70 -10.03
CA GLU A 461 -45.60 37.38 -9.43
C GLU A 461 -46.50 37.17 -8.17
N PRO A 462 -47.64 36.48 -8.29
CA PRO A 462 -48.66 36.41 -7.23
C PRO A 462 -48.23 35.69 -5.94
N GLU A 463 -47.06 35.05 -5.92
CA GLU A 463 -46.50 34.36 -4.75
C GLU A 463 -45.70 35.30 -3.82
N LEU A 464 -45.26 36.46 -4.33
CA LEU A 464 -44.49 37.44 -3.57
C LEU A 464 -45.40 38.58 -3.15
N ASN A 465 -45.97 38.49 -1.94
CA ASN A 465 -46.64 39.64 -1.35
C ASN A 465 -45.62 40.77 -1.16
N PRO A 466 -45.80 41.95 -1.78
CA PRO A 466 -44.91 43.06 -1.56
C PRO A 466 -44.92 43.42 -0.06
N PRO A 467 -43.77 43.65 0.57
CA PRO A 467 -43.71 44.12 1.94
C PRO A 467 -44.61 45.35 2.11
N PRO A 468 -45.49 45.40 3.13
CA PRO A 468 -46.50 46.45 3.27
C PRO A 468 -45.89 47.87 3.34
N ASP A 469 -44.62 47.96 3.73
CA ASP A 469 -43.91 49.21 3.92
C ASP A 469 -43.26 49.76 2.63
N ILE A 470 -43.12 48.96 1.57
CA ILE A 470 -42.45 49.41 0.33
C ILE A 470 -43.24 50.53 -0.33
N ASN A 471 -44.58 50.45 -0.34
CA ASN A 471 -45.43 51.51 -0.88
C ASN A 471 -45.24 52.83 -0.11
N MET A 472 -45.11 52.76 1.22
CA MET A 472 -44.79 53.93 2.04
C MET A 472 -43.41 54.53 1.70
N VAL A 473 -42.41 53.69 1.45
CA VAL A 473 -41.05 54.14 1.09
C VAL A 473 -41.05 54.81 -0.28
N VAL A 474 -41.71 54.22 -1.29
CA VAL A 474 -41.83 54.79 -2.64
C VAL A 474 -42.54 56.15 -2.59
N ASP A 475 -43.63 56.27 -1.85
CA ASP A 475 -44.35 57.53 -1.69
C ASP A 475 -43.55 58.58 -0.90
N HIS A 476 -42.78 58.16 0.09
CA HIS A 476 -41.89 59.07 0.82
C HIS A 476 -40.76 59.61 -0.06
N ILE A 477 -40.13 58.76 -0.86
CA ILE A 477 -39.09 59.19 -1.82
C ILE A 477 -39.69 60.12 -2.87
N ARG A 478 -40.90 59.81 -3.37
CA ARG A 478 -41.64 60.68 -4.29
C ARG A 478 -41.93 62.06 -3.67
N PHE A 479 -42.30 62.11 -2.39
CA PHE A 479 -42.50 63.35 -1.66
C PHE A 479 -41.20 64.17 -1.55
N LEU A 480 -40.07 63.52 -1.23
CA LEU A 480 -38.77 64.19 -1.17
C LEU A 480 -38.34 64.77 -2.52
N ILE A 481 -38.58 64.04 -3.62
CA ILE A 481 -38.32 64.52 -4.98
C ILE A 481 -39.21 65.73 -5.30
N ARG A 482 -40.52 65.67 -5.01
CA ARG A 482 -41.49 66.77 -5.25
C ARG A 482 -41.26 68.01 -4.39
N SER A 483 -40.76 67.86 -3.16
CA SER A 483 -40.55 68.98 -2.24
C SER A 483 -39.57 70.03 -2.79
N LYS A 484 -38.70 69.64 -3.74
CA LYS A 484 -37.80 70.56 -4.46
C LYS A 484 -38.50 71.31 -5.61
N GLU A 485 -39.41 70.68 -6.35
CA GLU A 485 -40.16 71.37 -7.42
C GLU A 485 -40.98 72.55 -6.87
N ILE A 486 -41.35 72.49 -5.59
CA ILE A 486 -42.07 73.56 -4.88
C ILE A 486 -41.10 74.63 -4.34
N GLY A 487 -39.88 74.26 -3.96
CA GLY A 487 -38.86 75.18 -3.42
C GLY A 487 -38.18 76.09 -4.46
N ASP A 488 -38.17 75.71 -5.75
CA ASP A 488 -37.63 76.55 -6.84
C ASP A 488 -38.59 77.68 -7.28
N THR A 489 -39.75 77.85 -6.61
CA THR A 489 -40.67 78.99 -6.85
C THR A 489 -40.50 80.15 -5.87
N GLU A 490 -39.64 80.02 -4.85
CA GLU A 490 -39.27 81.10 -3.93
C GLU A 490 -37.75 81.19 -3.76
N ALA A 491 -37.04 81.61 -4.82
CA ALA A 491 -35.68 82.17 -4.75
C ALA A 491 -35.40 83.10 -5.93
#